data_AF-A0A443L8B0-F1
#
_entry.id   AF-A0A443L8B0-F1
#
_cell.length_a   1.000
_cell.length_b   1.000
_cell.length_c   1.000
_cell.angle_alpha   90.00
_cell.angle_beta   90.00
_cell.angle_gamma   90.00
#
_symmetry.space_group_name_H-M   'P 1'
#
loop_
_entity.id
_entity.type
_entity.pdbx_description
1 polymer ?
#
loop_
_entity_poly.entity_id
_entity_poly.type
_entity_poly.pdbx_seq_one_letter_code
_entity_poly.pdbx_strand_id
1 'polypeptide(L)'
;MSTVSGITPATAGPASSSTGSGTKISSDYQMFLKLLTTQMQNQDPTDPIDSSDYAVQLATFSGVEQQVKTNELLTSMTTQLGLLGVTQYAGWVGMEARVAAPAYFDGTTPLTVAPNPVTGADQAVLVVKDAAGTEVARRDVGTTAETIDWAGTDSSGNTLPAGVYSFELESYNSGTLLSTDPAEVYGTITEVQGTAEGSVLVLRGGAQVAPAEITGLRDPDQST
;
A
#
# COMPACT_ATOMS: atom_id res chain seq x y z
N MET A 1 -8.85 -42.72 -40.56
CA MET A 1 -9.79 -41.69 -41.04
C MET A 1 -9.40 -40.39 -40.37
N SER A 2 -9.03 -39.41 -41.19
CA SER A 2 -8.68 -38.05 -40.79
C SER A 2 -9.95 -37.23 -40.55
N THR A 3 -9.93 -36.37 -39.54
CA THR A 3 -10.60 -35.07 -39.61
C THR A 3 -9.75 -34.02 -38.90
N VAL A 4 -9.15 -33.17 -39.72
CA VAL A 4 -8.60 -31.85 -39.38
C VAL A 4 -9.76 -30.86 -39.26
N SER A 5 -9.68 -29.95 -38.29
CA SER A 5 -10.25 -28.59 -38.27
C SER A 5 -9.57 -27.87 -37.09
N GLY A 6 -8.93 -26.72 -37.19
CA GLY A 6 -9.07 -25.65 -38.16
C GLY A 6 -9.48 -24.36 -37.44
N ILE A 7 -8.51 -23.69 -36.81
CA ILE A 7 -8.35 -22.25 -36.52
C ILE A 7 -9.52 -21.40 -36.00
N THR A 8 -9.30 -20.77 -34.83
CA THR A 8 -9.46 -19.31 -34.61
C THR A 8 -8.66 -18.85 -33.38
N PRO A 9 -7.62 -18.01 -33.51
CA PRO A 9 -7.02 -17.32 -32.38
C PRO A 9 -7.86 -16.09 -32.01
N ALA A 10 -8.34 -16.03 -30.76
CA ALA A 10 -9.10 -14.91 -30.23
C ALA A 10 -8.16 -13.75 -29.84
N THR A 11 -8.30 -12.68 -30.61
CA THR A 11 -8.27 -11.25 -30.24
C THR A 11 -7.24 -10.78 -29.21
N ALA A 12 -6.18 -10.15 -29.73
CA ALA A 12 -5.28 -9.29 -29.00
C ALA A 12 -6.03 -8.15 -28.28
N GLY A 13 -5.81 -8.01 -26.97
CA GLY A 13 -6.19 -6.84 -26.20
C GLY A 13 -5.42 -5.60 -26.65
N PRO A 14 -5.99 -4.39 -26.49
CA PRO A 14 -5.39 -3.17 -26.99
C PRO A 14 -4.05 -2.94 -26.31
N ALA A 15 -3.00 -2.81 -27.12
CA ALA A 15 -1.71 -2.32 -26.68
C ALA A 15 -1.89 -0.93 -26.10
N SER A 16 -1.54 -0.77 -24.82
CA SER A 16 -1.36 0.53 -24.19
C SER A 16 -0.33 1.31 -24.99
N SER A 17 -0.79 2.24 -25.82
CA SER A 17 0.05 3.27 -26.42
C SER A 17 0.54 4.18 -25.29
N SER A 18 1.73 3.90 -24.74
CA SER A 18 2.47 4.86 -23.95
C SER A 18 2.78 6.05 -24.84
N THR A 19 1.95 7.08 -24.72
CA THR A 19 2.07 8.35 -25.43
C THR A 19 3.47 8.89 -25.27
N GLY A 20 4.24 8.90 -26.35
CA GLY A 20 5.51 9.60 -26.47
C GLY A 20 5.28 11.11 -26.41
N SER A 21 5.16 11.65 -25.20
CA SER A 21 5.11 13.10 -24.96
C SER A 21 6.50 13.75 -25.04
N GLY A 22 7.57 12.96 -24.92
CA GLY A 22 8.96 13.46 -24.98
C GLY A 22 9.45 13.90 -26.37
N THR A 23 8.84 13.43 -27.45
CA THR A 23 9.31 13.72 -28.83
C THR A 23 8.66 14.96 -29.44
N LYS A 24 7.48 15.38 -28.97
CA LYS A 24 6.75 16.51 -29.57
C LYS A 24 7.34 17.87 -29.24
N ILE A 25 7.91 18.05 -28.05
CA ILE A 25 8.33 19.38 -27.57
C ILE A 25 9.79 19.72 -27.96
N SER A 26 10.69 18.73 -28.08
CA SER A 26 12.02 18.96 -28.68
C SER A 26 11.93 19.37 -30.16
N SER A 27 10.88 18.91 -30.84
CA SER A 27 10.52 19.33 -32.20
C SER A 27 10.07 20.80 -32.22
N ASP A 28 9.36 21.27 -31.20
CA ASP A 28 8.87 22.66 -31.12
C ASP A 28 9.99 23.68 -30.84
N TYR A 29 11.02 23.33 -30.06
CA TYR A 29 12.23 24.15 -29.90
C TYR A 29 13.06 24.26 -31.19
N GLN A 30 13.23 23.14 -31.91
CA GLN A 30 13.91 23.13 -33.21
C GLN A 30 13.11 23.90 -34.27
N MET A 31 11.78 23.79 -34.24
CA MET A 31 10.89 24.58 -35.09
C MET A 31 10.96 26.07 -34.74
N PHE A 32 11.09 26.42 -33.46
CA PHE A 32 11.30 27.79 -32.99
C PHE A 32 12.62 28.38 -33.50
N LEU A 33 13.75 27.68 -33.33
CA LEU A 33 15.03 28.16 -33.85
C LEU A 33 14.99 28.35 -35.37
N LYS A 34 14.26 27.48 -36.08
CA LYS A 34 14.05 27.58 -37.53
C LYS A 34 13.21 28.79 -37.91
N LEU A 35 12.14 29.09 -37.17
CA LEU A 35 11.29 30.25 -37.41
C LEU A 35 11.98 31.57 -37.04
N LEU A 36 12.70 31.63 -35.92
CA LEU A 36 13.51 32.79 -35.50
C LEU A 36 14.59 33.13 -36.54
N THR A 37 15.28 32.11 -37.05
CA THR A 37 16.30 32.27 -38.11
C THR A 37 15.66 32.79 -39.40
N THR A 38 14.50 32.26 -39.76
CA THR A 38 13.76 32.66 -40.98
C THR A 38 13.23 34.09 -40.88
N GLN A 39 12.78 34.52 -39.70
CA GLN A 39 12.30 35.87 -39.43
C GLN A 39 13.45 36.88 -39.44
N MET A 40 14.60 36.60 -38.81
CA MET A 40 15.77 37.48 -38.89
C MET A 40 16.30 37.66 -40.33
N GLN A 41 16.10 36.67 -41.21
CA GLN A 41 16.49 36.76 -42.61
C GLN A 41 15.51 37.56 -43.49
N ASN A 42 14.28 37.82 -43.04
CA ASN A 42 13.21 38.43 -43.86
C ASN A 42 12.50 39.62 -43.19
N GLN A 43 13.03 40.20 -42.10
CA GLN A 43 12.42 41.37 -41.46
C GLN A 43 12.63 42.67 -42.26
N ASP A 44 11.59 43.50 -42.30
CA ASP A 44 11.65 44.89 -42.77
C ASP A 44 12.18 45.78 -41.63
N PRO A 45 13.20 46.63 -41.87
CA PRO A 45 13.84 47.45 -40.83
C PRO A 45 12.94 48.48 -40.15
N THR A 46 11.71 48.69 -40.61
CA THR A 46 10.83 49.76 -40.13
C THR A 46 9.75 49.34 -39.12
N ASP A 47 9.56 48.03 -38.87
CA ASP A 47 8.56 47.54 -37.91
C ASP A 47 9.02 46.23 -37.23
N PRO A 48 9.92 46.31 -36.23
CA PRO A 48 10.43 45.12 -35.58
C PRO A 48 9.33 44.47 -34.73
N ILE A 49 8.90 43.26 -35.11
CA ILE A 49 8.09 42.41 -34.23
C ILE A 49 8.91 42.14 -32.96
N ASP A 50 8.30 42.33 -31.79
CA ASP A 50 8.95 42.18 -30.49
C ASP A 50 9.21 40.70 -30.18
N SER A 51 10.32 40.19 -30.73
CA SER A 51 10.84 38.83 -30.53
C SER A 51 11.06 38.47 -29.05
N SER A 52 11.05 39.46 -28.15
CA SER A 52 11.22 39.28 -26.71
C SER A 52 10.01 38.59 -26.05
N ASP A 53 8.77 38.92 -26.44
CA ASP A 53 7.56 38.34 -25.84
C ASP A 53 7.42 36.84 -26.13
N TYR A 54 7.80 36.41 -27.33
CA TYR A 54 7.83 34.99 -27.69
C TYR A 54 8.95 34.23 -26.98
N ALA A 55 10.11 34.86 -26.79
CA ALA A 55 11.21 34.27 -26.01
C ALA A 55 10.83 34.08 -24.53
N VAL A 56 10.05 35.00 -23.95
CA VAL A 56 9.52 34.89 -22.58
C VAL A 56 8.50 33.75 -22.46
N GLN A 57 7.59 33.62 -23.43
CA GLN A 57 6.63 32.50 -23.45
C GLN A 57 7.35 31.15 -23.57
N LEU A 58 8.36 31.04 -24.42
CA LEU A 58 9.16 29.83 -24.57
C LEU A 58 10.01 29.49 -23.35
N ALA A 59 10.58 30.50 -22.69
CA ALA A 59 11.28 30.30 -21.42
C ALA A 59 10.33 29.76 -20.35
N THR A 60 9.09 30.26 -20.32
CA THR A 60 8.04 29.79 -19.41
C THR A 60 7.63 28.34 -19.73
N PHE A 61 7.41 28.01 -21.01
CA PHE A 61 7.12 26.64 -21.44
C PHE A 61 8.27 25.67 -21.14
N SER A 62 9.52 26.08 -21.37
CA SER A 62 10.72 25.27 -21.06
C SER A 62 10.84 25.00 -19.56
N GLY A 63 10.50 25.98 -18.71
CA GLY A 63 10.44 25.81 -17.27
C GLY A 63 9.39 24.79 -16.84
N VAL A 64 8.18 24.86 -17.43
CA VAL A 64 7.13 23.87 -17.18
C VAL A 64 7.54 22.47 -17.65
N GLU A 65 8.18 22.34 -18.81
CA GLU A 65 8.68 21.05 -19.31
C GLU A 65 9.74 20.45 -18.38
N GLN A 66 10.68 21.27 -17.92
CA GLN A 66 11.68 20.83 -16.96
C GLN A 66 11.02 20.39 -15.64
N GLN A 67 9.96 21.06 -15.20
CA GLN A 67 9.19 20.66 -14.04
C GLN A 67 8.46 19.32 -14.26
N VAL A 68 7.87 19.11 -15.44
CA VAL A 68 7.23 17.82 -15.80
C VAL A 68 8.27 16.70 -15.81
N LYS A 69 9.42 16.89 -16.47
CA LYS A 69 10.53 15.91 -16.46
C LYS A 69 11.05 15.62 -15.06
N THR A 70 11.11 16.65 -14.21
CA THR A 70 11.51 16.49 -12.81
C THR A 70 10.49 15.62 -12.07
N ASN A 71 9.19 15.86 -12.27
CA ASN A 71 8.14 15.03 -11.68
C ASN A 71 8.22 13.57 -12.18
N GLU A 72 8.46 13.34 -13.47
CA GLU A 72 8.65 12.00 -14.03
C GLU A 72 9.86 11.28 -13.41
N LEU A 73 10.98 11.98 -13.25
CA LEU A 73 12.18 11.46 -12.59
C LEU A 73 11.90 11.13 -11.12
N LEU A 74 11.16 11.98 -10.41
CA LEU A 74 10.75 11.73 -9.03
C LEU A 74 9.86 10.49 -8.93
N THR A 75 8.86 10.32 -9.81
CA THR A 75 8.01 9.12 -9.86
C THR A 75 8.83 7.85 -10.12
N SER A 76 9.80 7.91 -11.04
CA SER A 76 10.71 6.81 -11.33
C SER A 76 11.56 6.45 -10.10
N MET A 77 12.12 7.45 -9.43
CA MET A 77 12.91 7.26 -8.21
C MET A 77 12.07 6.62 -7.10
N THR A 78 10.84 7.06 -6.90
CA THR A 78 9.92 6.50 -5.91
C THR A 78 9.58 5.05 -6.22
N THR A 79 9.39 4.69 -7.50
CA THR A 79 9.17 3.30 -7.92
C THR A 79 10.40 2.42 -7.62
N GLN A 80 11.61 2.94 -7.87
CA GLN A 80 12.84 2.24 -7.54
C GLN A 80 13.00 2.05 -6.02
N LEU A 81 12.64 3.05 -5.21
CA LEU A 81 12.62 2.95 -3.75
C LEU A 81 11.64 1.88 -3.27
N GLY A 82 10.44 1.79 -3.85
CA GLY A 82 9.47 0.73 -3.56
C GLY A 82 10.02 -0.67 -3.84
N LEU A 83 10.76 -0.85 -4.95
CA LEU A 83 11.41 -2.13 -5.29
C LEU A 83 12.53 -2.49 -4.31
N LEU A 84 13.30 -1.52 -3.81
CA LEU A 84 14.32 -1.77 -2.79
C LEU A 84 13.70 -2.33 -1.51
N GLY A 85 12.56 -1.79 -1.08
CA GLY A 85 11.90 -2.32 0.12
C GLY A 85 11.34 -3.74 -0.09
N VAL A 86 10.90 -4.12 -1.30
CA VAL A 86 10.56 -5.52 -1.60
C VAL A 86 11.76 -6.44 -1.32
N THR A 87 12.95 -6.07 -1.77
CA THR A 87 14.16 -6.89 -1.50
C THR A 87 14.55 -6.93 -0.03
N GLN A 88 14.32 -5.83 0.71
CA GLN A 88 14.61 -5.74 2.13
C GLN A 88 13.70 -6.62 2.98
N TYR A 89 12.40 -6.68 2.63
CA TYR A 89 11.40 -7.42 3.39
C TYR A 89 11.03 -8.78 2.78
N ALA A 90 11.65 -9.19 1.66
CA ALA A 90 11.39 -10.48 1.02
C ALA A 90 11.52 -11.67 1.99
N GLY A 91 12.48 -11.59 2.93
CA GLY A 91 12.66 -12.62 3.96
C GLY A 91 11.57 -12.66 5.03
N TRP A 92 10.69 -11.65 5.09
CA TRP A 92 9.56 -11.62 6.01
C TRP A 92 8.37 -12.41 5.49
N VAL A 93 8.33 -12.74 4.20
CA VAL A 93 7.29 -13.59 3.63
C VAL A 93 7.36 -14.97 4.29
N GLY A 94 6.22 -15.42 4.84
CA GLY A 94 6.09 -16.65 5.62
C GLY A 94 6.29 -16.45 7.11
N MET A 95 6.82 -15.31 7.57
CA MET A 95 6.94 -15.00 8.99
C MET A 95 5.61 -14.51 9.57
N GLU A 96 5.47 -14.55 10.90
CA GLU A 96 4.38 -13.92 11.61
C GLU A 96 4.78 -12.54 12.13
N ALA A 97 4.02 -11.54 11.73
CA ALA A 97 4.21 -10.16 12.16
C ALA A 97 3.15 -9.77 13.18
N ARG A 98 3.57 -9.13 14.27
CA ARG A 98 2.71 -8.57 15.30
C ARG A 98 2.32 -7.15 14.91
N VAL A 99 1.03 -6.92 14.71
CA VAL A 99 0.49 -5.63 14.25
C VAL A 99 -0.98 -5.48 14.62
N ALA A 100 -1.42 -4.24 14.84
CA ALA A 100 -2.81 -3.88 15.06
C ALA A 100 -3.60 -3.84 13.74
N ALA A 101 -3.86 -5.01 13.15
CA ALA A 101 -4.60 -5.16 11.90
C ALA A 101 -5.53 -6.39 11.93
N PRO A 102 -6.55 -6.47 11.05
CA PRO A 102 -7.36 -7.67 10.95
C PRO A 102 -6.52 -8.89 10.56
N ALA A 103 -6.76 -10.03 11.21
CA ALA A 103 -6.07 -11.28 10.96
C ALA A 103 -7.02 -12.36 10.45
N TYR A 104 -6.49 -13.25 9.61
CA TYR A 104 -7.24 -14.36 9.05
C TYR A 104 -7.19 -15.58 9.97
N PHE A 105 -8.36 -16.06 10.37
CA PHE A 105 -8.56 -17.34 11.04
C PHE A 105 -8.98 -18.40 10.01
N ASP A 106 -8.33 -19.56 10.04
CA ASP A 106 -8.57 -20.66 9.10
C ASP A 106 -9.68 -21.63 9.55
N GLY A 107 -10.29 -21.40 10.72
CA GLY A 107 -11.29 -22.28 11.31
C GLY A 107 -10.73 -23.29 12.33
N THR A 108 -9.41 -23.40 12.45
CA THR A 108 -8.77 -24.47 13.24
C THR A 108 -7.57 -24.02 14.07
N THR A 109 -6.77 -23.09 13.57
CA THR A 109 -5.49 -22.66 14.16
C THR A 109 -5.73 -21.42 15.02
N PRO A 110 -5.47 -21.47 16.34
CA PRO A 110 -5.63 -20.30 17.20
C PRO A 110 -4.78 -19.12 16.73
N LEU A 111 -5.29 -17.90 16.90
CA LEU A 111 -4.53 -16.68 16.64
C LEU A 111 -3.94 -16.14 17.94
N THR A 112 -2.66 -15.81 17.94
CA THR A 112 -1.98 -15.19 19.09
C THR A 112 -2.21 -13.68 19.09
N VAL A 113 -2.86 -13.16 20.13
CA VAL A 113 -3.20 -11.74 20.31
C VAL A 113 -2.37 -11.15 21.45
N ALA A 114 -1.89 -9.92 21.29
CA ALA A 114 -1.16 -9.14 22.29
C ALA A 114 -2.04 -7.94 22.73
N PRO A 115 -2.79 -8.07 23.84
CA PRO A 115 -3.81 -7.09 24.23
C PRO A 115 -3.26 -5.73 24.70
N ASN A 116 -2.08 -5.67 25.34
CA ASN A 116 -1.42 -4.44 25.83
C ASN A 116 -2.36 -3.38 26.49
N PRO A 117 -2.93 -3.67 27.66
CA PRO A 117 -3.84 -2.76 28.38
C PRO A 117 -3.17 -1.44 28.81
N VAL A 118 -3.98 -0.38 28.88
CA VAL A 118 -3.48 0.95 29.28
C VAL A 118 -3.10 0.99 30.76
N THR A 119 -2.08 1.79 31.08
CA THR A 119 -1.63 1.99 32.46
C THR A 119 -2.78 2.49 33.35
N GLY A 120 -2.97 1.84 34.50
CA GLY A 120 -4.02 2.18 35.44
C GLY A 120 -5.34 1.43 35.21
N ALA A 121 -5.44 0.56 34.19
CA ALA A 121 -6.54 -0.39 34.10
C ALA A 121 -6.44 -1.46 35.22
N ASP A 122 -7.57 -1.85 35.79
CA ASP A 122 -7.72 -3.01 36.69
C ASP A 122 -8.44 -4.20 36.03
N GLN A 123 -9.04 -3.97 34.86
CA GLN A 123 -9.67 -4.97 34.02
C GLN A 123 -9.43 -4.64 32.54
N ALA A 124 -9.26 -5.66 31.70
CA ALA A 124 -9.23 -5.49 30.25
C ALA A 124 -10.04 -6.59 29.55
N VAL A 125 -10.84 -6.19 28.57
CA VAL A 125 -11.75 -7.06 27.83
C VAL A 125 -11.36 -7.04 26.36
N LEU A 126 -10.98 -8.20 25.84
CA LEU A 126 -10.75 -8.40 24.42
C LEU A 126 -12.11 -8.59 23.72
N VAL A 127 -12.37 -7.72 22.75
CA VAL A 127 -13.53 -7.74 21.88
C VAL A 127 -13.08 -8.18 20.50
N VAL A 128 -13.73 -9.19 19.95
CA VAL A 128 -13.45 -9.72 18.61
C VAL A 128 -14.61 -9.40 17.70
N LYS A 129 -14.30 -8.81 16.54
CA LYS A 129 -15.29 -8.46 15.53
C LYS A 129 -15.04 -9.21 14.24
N ASP A 130 -16.11 -9.56 13.54
CA ASP A 130 -16.04 -10.14 12.20
C ASP A 130 -15.76 -9.07 11.12
N ALA A 131 -15.65 -9.52 9.86
CA ALA A 131 -15.44 -8.64 8.71
C ALA A 131 -16.57 -7.62 8.46
N ALA A 132 -17.76 -7.83 9.05
CA ALA A 132 -18.87 -6.87 8.99
C ALA A 132 -18.82 -5.85 10.15
N GLY A 133 -17.86 -5.99 11.07
CA GLY A 133 -17.72 -5.15 12.27
C GLY A 133 -18.65 -5.59 13.42
N THR A 134 -19.25 -6.77 13.34
CA THR A 134 -20.14 -7.30 14.38
C THR A 134 -19.31 -7.97 15.47
N GLU A 135 -19.58 -7.65 16.75
CA GLU A 135 -18.97 -8.36 17.88
C GLU A 135 -19.42 -9.83 17.89
N VAL A 136 -18.45 -10.74 17.77
CA VAL A 136 -18.69 -12.20 17.74
C VAL A 136 -18.15 -12.89 18.99
N ALA A 137 -17.18 -12.28 19.68
CA ALA A 137 -16.66 -12.80 20.93
C ALA A 137 -16.21 -11.67 21.84
N ARG A 138 -16.34 -11.91 23.15
CA ARG A 138 -15.88 -11.00 24.20
C ARG A 138 -15.28 -11.84 25.32
N ARG A 139 -14.09 -11.47 25.78
CA ARG A 139 -13.38 -12.23 26.82
C ARG A 139 -12.60 -11.29 27.73
N ASP A 140 -12.72 -11.47 29.03
CA ASP A 140 -11.82 -10.85 29.99
C ASP A 140 -10.43 -11.48 29.86
N VAL A 141 -9.40 -10.66 29.65
CA VAL A 141 -8.02 -11.11 29.44
C VAL A 141 -7.10 -10.68 30.58
N GLY A 142 -7.66 -10.07 31.63
CA GLY A 142 -6.90 -9.46 32.71
C GLY A 142 -6.04 -8.28 32.24
N THR A 143 -5.30 -7.68 33.16
CA THR A 143 -4.44 -6.51 32.90
C THR A 143 -3.00 -6.86 32.54
N THR A 144 -2.76 -8.12 32.18
CA THR A 144 -1.44 -8.59 31.75
C THR A 144 -1.19 -8.22 30.28
N ALA A 145 0.06 -7.87 29.96
CA ALA A 145 0.52 -7.61 28.60
C ALA A 145 1.03 -8.90 27.91
N GLU A 146 0.84 -10.07 28.52
CA GLU A 146 1.20 -11.35 27.90
C GLU A 146 0.31 -11.66 26.70
N THR A 147 0.88 -12.39 25.74
CA THR A 147 0.14 -12.87 24.58
C THR A 147 -0.86 -13.94 24.99
N ILE A 148 -1.98 -13.97 24.31
CA ILE A 148 -3.07 -14.92 24.54
C ILE A 148 -3.47 -15.58 23.23
N ASP A 149 -3.85 -16.86 23.30
CA ASP A 149 -4.41 -17.55 22.14
C ASP A 149 -5.92 -17.37 22.09
N TRP A 150 -6.39 -16.94 20.92
CA TRP A 150 -7.80 -16.91 20.56
C TRP A 150 -8.09 -18.13 19.68
N ALA A 151 -8.79 -19.11 20.25
CA ALA A 151 -9.13 -20.37 19.59
C ALA A 151 -10.20 -20.24 18.48
N GLY A 152 -10.62 -19.03 18.13
CA GLY A 152 -11.66 -18.81 17.12
C GLY A 152 -13.05 -19.22 17.59
N THR A 153 -13.37 -19.02 18.87
CA THR A 153 -14.68 -19.36 19.44
C THR A 153 -15.46 -18.13 19.90
N ASP A 154 -16.78 -18.19 19.80
CA ASP A 154 -17.70 -17.20 20.36
C ASP A 154 -17.81 -17.29 21.89
N SER A 155 -18.61 -16.41 22.49
CA SER A 155 -18.87 -16.38 23.94
C SER A 155 -19.63 -17.61 24.47
N SER A 156 -20.19 -18.44 23.59
CA SER A 156 -20.89 -19.69 23.91
C SER A 156 -20.00 -20.92 23.71
N GLY A 157 -18.76 -20.74 23.23
CA GLY A 157 -17.81 -21.82 22.94
C GLY A 157 -17.99 -22.46 21.56
N ASN A 158 -18.82 -21.91 20.68
CA ASN A 158 -18.95 -22.41 19.31
C ASN A 158 -17.79 -21.91 18.45
N THR A 159 -17.24 -22.78 17.61
CA THR A 159 -16.22 -22.40 16.63
C THR A 159 -16.82 -21.48 15.58
N LEU A 160 -16.14 -20.35 15.36
CA LEU A 160 -16.48 -19.37 14.33
C LEU A 160 -15.98 -19.84 12.96
N PRO A 161 -16.61 -19.40 11.86
CA PRO A 161 -16.17 -19.77 10.52
C PRO A 161 -14.78 -19.22 10.20
N ALA A 162 -14.13 -19.81 9.19
CA ALA A 162 -12.90 -19.22 8.65
C ALA A 162 -13.20 -17.83 8.06
N GLY A 163 -12.35 -16.85 8.35
CA GLY A 163 -12.63 -15.45 8.02
C GLY A 163 -11.60 -14.49 8.59
N VAL A 164 -11.78 -13.21 8.25
CA VAL A 164 -10.96 -12.13 8.80
C VAL A 164 -11.66 -11.57 10.03
N TYR A 165 -10.90 -11.42 11.11
CA TYR A 165 -11.35 -10.91 12.39
C TYR A 165 -10.47 -9.76 12.86
N SER A 166 -11.07 -8.77 13.50
CA SER A 166 -10.37 -7.67 14.16
C SER A 166 -10.48 -7.78 15.68
N PHE A 167 -9.48 -7.24 16.37
CA PHE A 167 -9.33 -7.35 17.81
C PHE A 167 -9.23 -5.94 18.40
N GLU A 168 -10.07 -5.68 19.39
CA GLU A 168 -10.07 -4.44 20.17
C GLU A 168 -9.93 -4.79 21.64
N LEU A 169 -9.22 -3.96 22.40
CA LEU A 169 -9.09 -4.07 23.84
C LEU A 169 -9.80 -2.91 24.53
N GLU A 170 -10.83 -3.23 25.29
CA GLU A 170 -11.48 -2.30 26.20
C GLU A 170 -10.79 -2.38 27.57
N SER A 171 -10.17 -1.29 28.00
CA SER A 171 -9.50 -1.20 29.31
C SER A 171 -10.37 -0.44 30.31
N TYR A 172 -10.54 -0.97 31.51
CA TYR A 172 -11.40 -0.42 32.56
C TYR A 172 -10.62 -0.15 33.85
N ASN A 173 -11.09 0.82 34.64
CA ASN A 173 -10.70 1.01 36.04
C ASN A 173 -11.96 1.15 36.89
N SER A 174 -12.12 0.29 37.89
CA SER A 174 -13.25 0.30 38.82
C SER A 174 -14.61 0.32 38.09
N GLY A 175 -14.70 -0.38 36.95
CA GLY A 175 -15.89 -0.44 36.09
C GLY A 175 -16.11 0.75 35.16
N THR A 176 -15.23 1.75 35.15
CA THR A 176 -15.25 2.86 34.18
C THR A 176 -14.34 2.55 33.00
N LEU A 177 -14.86 2.66 31.77
CA LEU A 177 -14.06 2.51 30.55
C LEU A 177 -13.01 3.63 30.47
N LEU A 178 -11.74 3.25 30.42
CA LEU A 178 -10.62 4.17 30.23
C LEU A 178 -10.30 4.39 28.75
N SER A 179 -10.23 3.29 27.98
CA SER A 179 -9.85 3.32 26.57
C SER A 179 -10.39 2.11 25.81
N THR A 180 -10.53 2.27 24.50
CA THR A 180 -10.76 1.19 23.54
C THR A 180 -9.70 1.33 22.45
N ASP A 181 -8.72 0.45 22.47
CA ASP A 181 -7.57 0.49 21.55
C ASP A 181 -7.53 -0.78 20.69
N PRO A 182 -7.05 -0.73 19.44
CA PRO A 182 -6.89 -1.93 18.64
C PRO A 182 -5.80 -2.82 19.27
N ALA A 183 -6.12 -4.10 19.44
CA ALA A 183 -5.16 -5.08 19.96
C ALA A 183 -4.28 -5.58 18.82
N GLU A 184 -2.99 -5.80 19.11
CA GLU A 184 -2.08 -6.37 18.12
C GLU A 184 -2.30 -7.88 18.01
N VAL A 185 -2.15 -8.42 16.81
CA VAL A 185 -2.29 -9.86 16.55
C VAL A 185 -1.13 -10.31 15.67
N TYR A 186 -0.69 -11.55 15.88
CA TYR A 186 0.27 -12.18 14.98
C TYR A 186 -0.45 -12.65 13.72
N GLY A 187 -0.07 -12.08 12.58
CA GLY A 187 -0.55 -12.46 11.27
C GLY A 187 0.58 -12.89 10.35
N THR A 188 0.38 -13.96 9.59
CA THR A 188 1.37 -14.42 8.60
C THR A 188 1.48 -13.44 7.44
N ILE A 189 2.69 -13.00 7.10
CA ILE A 189 2.95 -12.21 5.90
C ILE A 189 2.96 -13.14 4.69
N THR A 190 2.13 -12.88 3.70
CA THR A 190 2.05 -13.67 2.46
C THR A 190 2.73 -13.01 1.27
N GLU A 191 2.87 -11.68 1.29
CA GLU A 191 3.43 -10.93 0.17
C GLU A 191 4.08 -9.64 0.64
N VAL A 192 5.09 -9.17 -0.08
CA VAL A 192 5.63 -7.81 0.03
C VAL A 192 5.45 -7.12 -1.32
N GLN A 193 4.77 -5.98 -1.30
CA GLN A 193 4.50 -5.17 -2.48
C GLN A 193 5.30 -3.87 -2.43
N GLY A 194 5.91 -3.51 -3.55
CA GLY A 194 6.49 -2.18 -3.75
C GLY A 194 5.44 -1.27 -4.37
N THR A 195 5.14 -0.15 -3.72
CA THR A 195 4.19 0.86 -4.19
C THR A 195 4.91 2.20 -4.41
N ALA A 196 4.19 3.19 -4.95
CA ALA A 196 4.68 4.56 -5.05
C ALA A 196 4.78 5.27 -3.68
N GLU A 197 4.33 4.65 -2.60
CA GLU A 197 4.38 5.26 -1.25
C GLU A 197 5.40 4.54 -0.35
N GLY A 198 6.02 3.46 -0.83
CA GLY A 198 6.97 2.66 -0.10
C GLY A 198 6.72 1.17 -0.30
N SER A 199 7.09 0.35 0.67
CA SER A 199 6.70 -1.06 0.68
C SER A 199 5.52 -1.30 1.60
N VAL A 200 4.67 -2.23 1.20
CA VAL A 200 3.51 -2.68 1.95
C VAL A 200 3.63 -4.19 2.11
N LEU A 201 3.31 -4.68 3.30
CA LEU A 201 3.23 -6.10 3.61
C LEU A 201 1.77 -6.52 3.51
N VAL A 202 1.50 -7.63 2.83
CA VAL A 202 0.17 -8.22 2.77
C VAL A 202 0.14 -9.40 3.72
N LEU A 203 -0.74 -9.34 4.71
CA LEU A 203 -1.00 -10.44 5.64
C LEU A 203 -1.97 -11.43 5.02
N ARG A 204 -1.95 -12.67 5.52
CA ARG A 204 -2.98 -13.67 5.24
C ARG A 204 -4.35 -13.07 5.59
N GLY A 205 -5.28 -13.11 4.64
CA GLY A 205 -6.56 -12.40 4.73
C GLY A 205 -6.62 -11.10 3.92
N GLY A 206 -5.50 -10.65 3.37
CA GLY A 206 -5.42 -9.50 2.46
C GLY A 206 -5.26 -8.14 3.15
N ALA A 207 -5.05 -8.12 4.47
CA ALA A 207 -4.76 -6.88 5.18
C ALA A 207 -3.39 -6.33 4.72
N GLN A 208 -3.36 -5.05 4.39
CA GLN A 208 -2.15 -4.34 3.95
C GLN A 208 -1.64 -3.49 5.11
N VAL A 209 -0.39 -3.71 5.50
CA VAL A 209 0.26 -3.00 6.62
C VAL A 209 1.62 -2.47 6.20
N ALA A 210 1.99 -1.29 6.69
CA ALA A 210 3.31 -0.76 6.44
C ALA A 210 4.34 -1.49 7.32
N PRO A 211 5.58 -1.71 6.84
CA PRO A 211 6.65 -2.31 7.66
C PRO A 211 6.90 -1.56 8.99
N ALA A 212 6.65 -0.25 9.02
CA ALA A 212 6.79 0.58 10.22
C ALA A 212 5.71 0.32 11.29
N GLU A 213 4.59 -0.30 10.93
CA GLU A 213 3.51 -0.66 11.87
C GLU A 213 3.77 -2.02 12.54
N ILE A 214 4.74 -2.79 12.05
CA ILE A 214 5.11 -4.07 12.63
C ILE A 214 5.89 -3.84 13.93
N THR A 215 5.37 -4.33 15.04
CA THR A 215 5.99 -4.18 16.37
C THR A 215 6.71 -5.45 16.84
N GLY A 216 6.56 -6.55 16.10
CA GLY A 216 7.25 -7.81 16.34
C GLY A 216 7.26 -8.71 15.11
N LEU A 217 8.28 -9.53 14.96
CA LEU A 217 8.41 -10.48 13.85
C LEU A 217 8.98 -11.80 14.40
N ARG A 218 8.33 -12.92 14.09
CA ARG A 218 8.78 -14.25 14.53
C ARG A 218 8.61 -15.29 13.43
N ASP A 219 9.41 -16.34 13.52
CA ASP A 219 9.24 -17.54 12.71
C ASP A 219 8.11 -18.40 13.31
N PRO A 220 7.05 -18.76 12.56
CA PRO A 220 5.97 -19.59 13.07
C PRO A 220 6.44 -20.97 13.55
N ASP A 221 7.54 -21.50 13.01
CA ASP A 221 8.04 -22.84 13.37
C ASP A 221 8.86 -22.82 14.68
N GLN A 222 9.17 -21.64 15.22
CA GLN A 222 9.99 -21.47 16.43
C GLN A 222 9.18 -20.99 17.65
N SER A 223 7.88 -20.70 17.51
CA SER A 223 7.01 -20.43 18.65
C SER A 223 6.67 -21.73 19.37
N THR A 224 7.40 -22.00 20.46
CA THR A 224 7.21 -23.15 21.35
C THR A 224 6.47 -22.76 22.62
#